data_AF-A0AAN7ZQT7-F1
#
_entry.id   AF-A0AAN7ZQT7-F1
#
_cell.length_a   1.000
_cell.length_b   1.000
_cell.length_c   1.000
_cell.angle_alpha   90.00
_cell.angle_beta   90.00
_cell.angle_gamma   90.00
#
_symmetry.space_group_name_H-M   'P 1'
#
loop_
_entity.id
_entity.type
_entity.pdbx_description
1 polymer ?
#
loop_
_entity_poly.entity_id
_entity_poly.type
_entity_poly.pdbx_seq_one_letter_code
_entity_poly.pdbx_strand_id
1 'polypeptide(L)'
;MEAKEKTVPLREDEPAVIDGMLRYLYTSDYSDTDHYSRGSEEREISPIVYDVLIHIAADKYDIPALQSLAASKFNTRAQEEWKLEAFADAAELIYTAAADRDHQLRNTVVAVATKHGRDLSTQEQGSRFREVAASVGALGAALWQMQIELEARRPKPLDVYSCSQCAKRTTFVDGFQADATHACPYCTRQQYGSAFSKNAALVKGR
;
A
#
# COMPACT_ATOMS: atom_id res chain seq x y z
N MET A 1 19.20 39.75 -13.36
CA MET A 1 19.21 39.48 -14.81
C MET A 1 17.79 39.20 -15.22
N GLU A 2 17.17 40.06 -16.02
CA GLU A 2 15.83 39.79 -16.57
C GLU A 2 15.96 38.97 -17.85
N ALA A 3 15.11 37.94 -18.01
CA ALA A 3 15.05 37.13 -19.21
C ALA A 3 14.46 37.94 -20.37
N LYS A 4 15.16 38.00 -21.51
CA LYS A 4 14.79 38.81 -22.69
C LYS A 4 13.82 38.13 -23.66
N GLU A 5 13.41 36.90 -23.38
CA GLU A 5 12.66 36.05 -24.31
C GLU A 5 11.27 35.73 -23.73
N LYS A 6 10.21 35.95 -24.53
CA LYS A 6 8.80 35.81 -24.10
C LYS A 6 8.26 34.38 -24.22
N THR A 7 9.13 33.41 -24.47
CA THR A 7 8.76 32.01 -24.73
C THR A 7 9.69 31.09 -23.98
N VAL A 8 9.12 30.15 -23.21
CA VAL A 8 9.87 29.09 -22.52
C VAL A 8 9.49 27.75 -23.16
N PRO A 9 10.39 27.09 -23.89
CA PRO A 9 10.09 25.82 -24.55
C PRO A 9 10.16 24.64 -23.56
N LEU A 10 9.05 23.90 -23.41
CA LEU A 10 8.95 22.69 -22.56
C LEU A 10 8.92 21.45 -23.45
N ARG A 11 10.09 21.03 -23.97
CA ARG A 11 10.19 20.01 -25.05
C ARG A 11 10.15 18.56 -24.58
N GLU A 12 10.36 18.32 -23.30
CA GLU A 12 10.57 16.99 -22.73
C GLU A 12 9.36 16.48 -21.93
N ASP A 13 8.30 17.28 -21.84
CA ASP A 13 7.14 17.00 -20.99
C ASP A 13 5.90 16.73 -21.82
N GLU A 14 5.06 15.81 -21.33
CA GLU A 14 3.82 15.44 -21.98
C GLU A 14 2.85 16.64 -21.98
N PRO A 15 2.31 17.07 -23.14
CA PRO A 15 1.46 18.26 -23.21
C PRO A 15 0.25 18.22 -22.29
N ALA A 16 -0.35 17.05 -22.08
CA ALA A 16 -1.48 16.88 -21.16
C ALA A 16 -1.08 17.12 -19.69
N VAL A 17 0.14 16.75 -19.31
CA VAL A 17 0.66 16.95 -17.95
C VAL A 17 0.96 18.43 -17.71
N ILE A 18 1.53 19.10 -18.72
CA ILE A 18 1.75 20.55 -18.69
C ILE A 18 0.42 21.31 -18.63
N ASP A 19 -0.59 20.90 -19.39
CA ASP A 19 -1.94 21.49 -19.31
C ASP A 19 -2.53 21.36 -17.90
N GLY A 20 -2.46 20.18 -17.29
CA GLY A 20 -2.90 19.95 -15.91
C GLY A 20 -2.14 20.82 -14.90
N MET A 21 -0.82 20.90 -15.03
CA MET A 21 0.01 21.76 -14.18
C MET A 21 -0.33 23.25 -14.34
N LEU A 22 -0.48 23.73 -15.57
CA LEU A 22 -0.90 25.11 -15.83
C LEU A 22 -2.28 25.37 -15.26
N ARG A 23 -3.23 24.46 -15.46
CA ARG A 23 -4.58 24.57 -14.89
C ARG A 23 -4.52 24.71 -13.38
N TYR A 24 -3.75 23.86 -12.71
CA TYR A 24 -3.51 23.98 -11.27
C TYR A 24 -2.98 25.35 -10.85
N LEU A 25 -2.02 25.92 -11.57
CA LEU A 25 -1.47 27.24 -11.22
C LEU A 25 -2.53 28.36 -11.30
N TYR A 26 -3.56 28.20 -12.13
CA TYR A 26 -4.65 29.19 -12.26
C TYR A 26 -5.87 28.87 -11.38
N THR A 27 -6.15 27.60 -11.10
CA THR A 27 -7.40 27.17 -10.44
C THR A 27 -7.18 26.46 -9.11
N SER A 28 -5.93 26.23 -8.71
CA SER A 28 -5.53 25.42 -7.55
C SER A 28 -6.01 23.95 -7.59
N ASP A 29 -6.38 23.46 -8.78
CA ASP A 29 -6.79 22.08 -9.04
C ASP A 29 -6.52 21.69 -10.50
N TYR A 30 -6.39 20.40 -10.79
CA TYR A 30 -6.30 19.85 -12.14
C TYR A 30 -7.37 18.77 -12.34
N SER A 31 -7.93 18.65 -13.54
CA SER A 31 -8.93 17.62 -13.83
C SER A 31 -8.23 16.29 -14.04
N ASP A 32 -8.59 15.29 -13.26
CA ASP A 32 -8.15 13.90 -13.39
C ASP A 32 -9.32 12.99 -13.79
N THR A 33 -10.49 13.56 -14.10
CA THR A 33 -11.70 12.82 -14.49
C THR A 33 -11.84 12.65 -16.00
N ASP A 34 -11.11 13.44 -16.77
CA ASP A 34 -11.21 13.45 -18.22
C ASP A 34 -10.21 12.48 -18.83
N HIS A 35 -10.66 11.67 -19.79
CA HIS A 35 -9.75 10.91 -20.65
C HIS A 35 -9.00 11.91 -21.53
N TYR A 36 -7.72 12.14 -21.24
CA TYR A 36 -6.89 13.03 -22.04
C TYR A 36 -6.55 12.35 -23.37
N SER A 37 -7.32 12.68 -24.42
CA SER A 37 -7.03 12.24 -25.78
C SER A 37 -5.95 13.13 -26.41
N ARG A 38 -4.79 12.55 -26.66
CA ARG A 38 -3.76 13.14 -27.53
C ARG A 38 -4.33 13.25 -28.94
N GLY A 39 -4.20 14.41 -29.59
CA GLY A 39 -4.58 14.56 -31.00
C GLY A 39 -3.98 13.44 -31.87
N SER A 40 -4.81 12.87 -32.76
CA SER A 40 -4.56 11.89 -33.85
C SER A 40 -3.74 10.62 -33.61
N GLU A 41 -3.10 10.44 -32.46
CA GLU A 41 -2.40 9.20 -32.07
C GLU A 41 -2.69 8.93 -30.59
N GLU A 42 -3.81 8.23 -30.36
CA GLU A 42 -4.43 7.95 -29.06
C GLU A 42 -3.55 7.01 -28.22
N ARG A 43 -2.74 7.58 -27.33
CA ARG A 43 -2.40 6.93 -26.07
C ARG A 43 -3.32 7.51 -25.01
N GLU A 44 -4.41 6.80 -24.71
CA GLU A 44 -5.27 7.14 -23.58
C GLU A 44 -4.47 6.97 -22.29
N ILE A 45 -4.18 8.08 -21.61
CA ILE A 45 -3.56 8.04 -20.29
C ILE A 45 -4.67 7.77 -19.28
N SER A 46 -4.58 6.65 -18.58
CA SER A 46 -5.54 6.34 -17.50
C SER A 46 -5.41 7.37 -16.37
N PRO A 47 -6.52 7.76 -15.72
CA PRO A 47 -6.52 8.75 -14.63
C PRO A 47 -5.48 8.51 -13.53
N ILE A 48 -5.35 7.26 -13.07
CA ILE A 48 -4.38 6.90 -12.03
C ILE A 48 -2.92 7.08 -12.48
N VAL A 49 -2.62 6.84 -13.76
CA VAL A 49 -1.29 7.07 -14.34
C VAL A 49 -1.06 8.58 -14.53
N TYR A 50 -2.09 9.32 -14.90
CA TYR A 50 -2.04 10.77 -15.05
C TYR A 50 -1.70 11.47 -13.73
N ASP A 51 -2.28 11.04 -12.61
CA ASP A 51 -1.92 11.57 -11.28
C ASP A 51 -0.44 11.37 -10.94
N VAL A 52 0.14 10.21 -11.30
CA VAL A 52 1.57 9.96 -11.11
C VAL A 52 2.42 10.86 -12.00
N LEU A 53 2.03 11.07 -13.26
CA LEU A 53 2.75 11.95 -14.17
C LEU A 53 2.70 13.41 -13.70
N ILE A 54 1.56 13.89 -13.21
CA ILE A 54 1.43 15.22 -12.61
C ILE A 54 2.30 15.33 -11.37
N HIS A 55 2.37 14.30 -10.53
CA HIS A 55 3.25 14.27 -9.37
C HIS A 55 4.74 14.42 -9.76
N ILE A 56 5.19 13.64 -10.75
CA ILE A 56 6.57 13.70 -11.27
C ILE A 56 6.87 15.09 -11.87
N ALA A 57 5.92 15.65 -12.62
CA ALA A 57 6.09 17.00 -13.18
C ALA A 57 6.12 18.06 -12.07
N ALA A 58 5.29 17.94 -11.05
CA ALA A 58 5.30 18.87 -9.92
C ALA A 58 6.62 18.84 -9.14
N ASP A 59 7.25 17.67 -9.00
CA ASP A 59 8.61 17.55 -8.46
C ASP A 59 9.64 18.23 -9.38
N LYS A 60 9.59 17.95 -10.69
CA LYS A 60 10.48 18.54 -11.70
C LYS A 60 10.43 20.07 -11.74
N TYR A 61 9.23 20.64 -11.60
CA TYR A 61 8.99 22.08 -11.66
C TYR A 61 8.95 22.77 -10.29
N ASP A 62 9.27 22.05 -9.21
CA ASP A 62 9.30 22.55 -7.83
C ASP A 62 7.98 23.23 -7.41
N ILE A 63 6.87 22.48 -7.54
CA ILE A 63 5.51 22.89 -7.14
C ILE A 63 4.98 21.94 -6.05
N PRO A 64 5.44 22.07 -4.77
CA PRO A 64 5.13 21.10 -3.72
C PRO A 64 3.64 20.91 -3.42
N ALA A 65 2.84 21.97 -3.59
CA ALA A 65 1.40 21.92 -3.35
C ALA A 65 0.66 21.09 -4.42
N LEU A 66 1.13 21.13 -5.68
CA LEU A 66 0.62 20.26 -6.74
C LEU A 66 1.08 18.82 -6.54
N GLN A 67 2.34 18.62 -6.15
CA GLN A 67 2.89 17.29 -5.85
C GLN A 67 2.08 16.60 -4.76
N SER A 68 1.74 17.34 -3.68
CA SER A 68 0.91 16.85 -2.57
C SER A 68 -0.53 16.54 -3.01
N LEU A 69 -1.14 17.40 -3.83
CA LEU A 69 -2.48 17.19 -4.37
C LEU A 69 -2.52 15.92 -5.24
N ALA A 70 -1.56 15.77 -6.14
CA ALA A 70 -1.48 14.63 -7.04
C ALA A 70 -1.27 13.31 -6.29
N ALA A 71 -0.42 13.32 -5.24
CA ALA A 71 -0.26 12.16 -4.38
C ALA A 71 -1.55 11.79 -3.61
N SER A 72 -2.33 12.80 -3.21
CA SER A 72 -3.63 12.57 -2.56
C SER A 72 -4.65 11.96 -3.53
N LYS A 73 -4.75 12.47 -4.76
CA LYS A 73 -5.65 11.94 -5.80
C LYS A 73 -5.27 10.52 -6.20
N PHE A 74 -3.98 10.28 -6.43
CA PHE A 74 -3.44 8.95 -6.65
C PHE A 74 -3.81 7.97 -5.54
N ASN A 75 -3.66 8.36 -4.27
CA ASN A 75 -3.97 7.49 -3.14
C ASN A 75 -5.46 7.11 -3.12
N THR A 76 -6.37 8.05 -3.38
CA THR A 76 -7.80 7.77 -3.50
C THR A 76 -8.06 6.76 -4.63
N ARG A 77 -7.55 7.03 -5.83
CA ARG A 77 -7.73 6.12 -6.99
C ARG A 77 -7.11 4.76 -6.76
N ALA A 78 -5.95 4.68 -6.15
CA ALA A 78 -5.30 3.41 -5.85
C ALA A 78 -6.16 2.52 -4.93
N GLN A 79 -7.00 3.09 -4.06
CA GLN A 79 -7.93 2.29 -3.24
C GLN A 79 -9.15 1.79 -4.03
N GLU A 80 -9.53 2.45 -5.12
CA GLU A 80 -10.75 2.17 -5.90
C GLU A 80 -10.45 1.35 -7.16
N GLU A 81 -9.34 1.68 -7.83
CA GLU A 81 -8.94 1.20 -9.16
C GLU A 81 -7.83 0.13 -9.11
N TRP A 82 -7.49 -0.41 -7.94
CA TRP A 82 -6.40 -1.41 -7.78
C TRP A 82 -6.53 -2.67 -8.65
N LYS A 83 -7.74 -2.99 -9.12
CA LYS A 83 -8.03 -4.12 -10.01
C LYS A 83 -7.70 -3.86 -11.48
N LEU A 84 -7.57 -2.60 -11.87
CA LEU A 84 -7.32 -2.22 -13.25
C LEU A 84 -5.85 -2.41 -13.58
N GLU A 85 -5.55 -2.78 -14.83
CA GLU A 85 -4.16 -2.89 -15.30
C GLU A 85 -3.41 -1.56 -15.18
N ALA A 86 -4.13 -0.43 -15.29
CA ALA A 86 -3.62 0.91 -15.09
C ALA A 86 -2.97 1.13 -13.71
N PHE A 87 -3.41 0.42 -12.66
CA PHE A 87 -2.76 0.48 -11.36
C PHE A 87 -1.35 -0.13 -11.40
N ALA A 88 -1.17 -1.22 -12.15
CA ALA A 88 0.12 -1.84 -12.34
C ALA A 88 1.05 -0.97 -13.18
N ASP A 89 0.53 -0.32 -14.23
CA ASP A 89 1.30 0.64 -15.03
C ASP A 89 1.73 1.87 -14.21
N ALA A 90 0.84 2.38 -13.34
CA ALA A 90 1.17 3.45 -12.41
C ALA A 90 2.26 3.01 -11.41
N ALA A 91 2.19 1.78 -10.90
CA ALA A 91 3.22 1.21 -10.02
C ALA A 91 4.57 1.08 -10.75
N GLU A 92 4.59 0.60 -12.00
CA GLU A 92 5.79 0.54 -12.83
C GLU A 92 6.41 1.93 -13.01
N LEU A 93 5.58 2.94 -13.33
CA LEU A 93 6.01 4.32 -13.50
C LEU A 93 6.61 4.91 -12.21
N ILE A 94 6.00 4.67 -11.06
CA ILE A 94 6.51 5.15 -9.75
C ILE A 94 7.90 4.56 -9.44
N TYR A 95 8.16 3.33 -9.83
CA TYR A 95 9.45 2.69 -9.53
C TYR A 95 10.52 2.93 -10.59
N THR A 96 10.15 3.37 -11.79
CA THR A 96 11.09 3.60 -12.91
C THR A 96 11.38 5.07 -13.17
N ALA A 97 10.39 5.95 -12.97
CA ALA A 97 10.48 7.37 -13.34
C ALA A 97 10.41 8.34 -12.16
N ALA A 98 9.73 7.98 -11.06
CA ALA A 98 9.75 8.83 -9.87
C ALA A 98 11.12 8.71 -9.17
N ALA A 99 11.65 9.85 -8.71
CA ALA A 99 12.92 9.88 -8.00
C ALA A 99 12.86 8.92 -6.79
N ASP A 100 14.00 8.32 -6.43
CA ASP A 100 14.08 7.36 -5.30
C ASP A 100 13.57 7.90 -3.95
N ARG A 101 13.34 9.22 -3.86
CA ARG A 101 12.87 9.94 -2.69
C ARG A 101 11.35 9.92 -2.52
N ASP A 102 10.57 9.51 -3.53
CA ASP A 102 9.10 9.45 -3.45
C ASP A 102 8.59 8.21 -2.70
N HIS A 103 9.00 8.12 -1.43
CA HIS A 103 8.55 7.09 -0.51
C HIS A 103 7.03 7.11 -0.33
N GLN A 104 6.38 8.27 -0.46
CA GLN A 104 4.93 8.38 -0.29
C GLN A 104 4.15 7.55 -1.32
N LEU A 105 4.44 7.72 -2.61
CA LEU A 105 3.75 6.97 -3.67
C LEU A 105 4.09 5.47 -3.60
N ARG A 106 5.37 5.14 -3.36
CA ARG A 106 5.83 3.75 -3.20
C ARG A 106 5.13 3.05 -2.04
N ASN A 107 5.00 3.73 -0.89
CA ASN A 107 4.31 3.22 0.29
C ASN A 107 2.82 2.99 0.01
N THR A 108 2.15 3.90 -0.71
CA THR A 108 0.75 3.73 -1.11
C THR A 108 0.56 2.51 -1.99
N VAL A 109 1.39 2.32 -3.02
CA VAL A 109 1.34 1.13 -3.89
C VAL A 109 1.48 -0.14 -3.06
N VAL A 110 2.50 -0.22 -2.19
CA VAL A 110 2.77 -1.39 -1.36
C VAL A 110 1.64 -1.65 -0.36
N ALA A 111 1.07 -0.61 0.24
CA ALA A 111 -0.04 -0.75 1.19
C ALA A 111 -1.32 -1.26 0.51
N VAL A 112 -1.67 -0.71 -0.67
CA VAL A 112 -2.81 -1.17 -1.47
C VAL A 112 -2.59 -2.62 -1.93
N ALA A 113 -1.41 -2.90 -2.47
CA ALA A 113 -1.09 -4.21 -3.01
C ALA A 113 -1.06 -5.30 -1.94
N THR A 114 -0.56 -5.01 -0.72
CA THR A 114 -0.60 -5.97 0.38
C THR A 114 -2.01 -6.19 0.93
N LYS A 115 -2.83 -5.13 1.02
CA LYS A 115 -4.24 -5.22 1.40
C LYS A 115 -5.05 -6.10 0.43
N HIS A 116 -4.77 -6.00 -0.87
CA HIS A 116 -5.43 -6.76 -1.93
C HIS A 116 -4.58 -7.93 -2.47
N GLY A 117 -3.57 -8.36 -1.71
CA GLY A 117 -2.54 -9.28 -2.20
C GLY A 117 -3.07 -10.63 -2.63
N ARG A 118 -4.15 -11.11 -2.01
CA ARG A 118 -4.82 -12.35 -2.43
C ARG A 118 -5.36 -12.22 -3.85
N ASP A 119 -6.07 -11.14 -4.15
CA ASP A 119 -6.74 -10.95 -5.43
C ASP A 119 -5.71 -10.63 -6.53
N LEU A 120 -4.73 -9.77 -6.22
CA LEU A 120 -3.63 -9.43 -7.12
C LEU A 120 -2.67 -10.60 -7.38
N SER A 121 -2.64 -11.63 -6.53
CA SER A 121 -1.87 -12.85 -6.79
C SER A 121 -2.52 -13.77 -7.83
N THR A 122 -3.80 -13.57 -8.14
CA THR A 122 -4.53 -14.38 -9.11
C THR A 122 -4.22 -13.93 -10.55
N GLN A 123 -4.31 -14.86 -11.50
CA GLN A 123 -4.10 -14.55 -12.92
C GLN A 123 -5.26 -13.74 -13.53
N GLU A 124 -6.46 -13.79 -12.93
CA GLU A 124 -7.66 -13.12 -13.44
C GLU A 124 -7.66 -11.62 -13.14
N GLN A 125 -7.24 -11.21 -11.93
CA GLN A 125 -7.33 -9.81 -11.48
C GLN A 125 -5.97 -9.10 -11.40
N GLY A 126 -4.86 -9.85 -11.46
CA GLY A 126 -3.52 -9.29 -11.19
C GLY A 126 -2.45 -9.71 -12.19
N SER A 127 -2.80 -10.17 -13.40
CA SER A 127 -1.84 -10.56 -14.44
C SER A 127 -0.77 -9.49 -14.67
N ARG A 128 -1.19 -8.26 -14.99
CA ARG A 128 -0.27 -7.12 -15.24
C ARG A 128 0.52 -6.74 -13.99
N PHE A 129 -0.12 -6.70 -12.82
CA PHE A 129 0.56 -6.38 -11.57
C PHE A 129 1.68 -7.38 -11.24
N ARG A 130 1.45 -8.67 -11.50
CA ARG A 130 2.44 -9.73 -11.30
C ARG A 130 3.62 -9.61 -12.27
N GLU A 131 3.35 -9.23 -13.52
CA GLU A 131 4.39 -8.96 -14.51
C GLU A 131 5.28 -7.80 -14.03
N VAL A 132 4.68 -6.68 -13.60
CA VAL A 132 5.40 -5.52 -13.07
C VAL A 132 6.18 -5.87 -11.79
N ALA A 133 5.59 -6.65 -10.88
CA ALA A 133 6.30 -7.09 -9.67
C ALA A 133 7.49 -8.02 -9.98
N ALA A 134 7.46 -8.73 -11.12
CA ALA A 134 8.56 -9.56 -11.57
C ALA A 134 9.64 -8.75 -12.33
N SER A 135 9.27 -7.73 -13.10
CA SER A 135 10.21 -6.85 -13.82
C SER A 135 10.88 -5.84 -12.89
N VAL A 136 10.13 -5.30 -11.93
CA VAL A 136 10.59 -4.30 -10.97
C VAL A 136 10.94 -4.97 -9.64
N GLY A 137 12.18 -5.47 -9.54
CA GLY A 137 12.64 -6.18 -8.34
C GLY A 137 12.51 -5.38 -7.03
N ALA A 138 12.63 -4.05 -7.08
CA ALA A 138 12.44 -3.17 -5.93
C ALA A 138 11.00 -3.20 -5.39
N LEU A 139 9.99 -3.29 -6.27
CA LEU A 139 8.59 -3.43 -5.89
C LEU A 139 8.37 -4.79 -5.19
N GLY A 140 8.88 -5.87 -5.77
CA GLY A 140 8.82 -7.20 -5.16
C GLY A 140 9.46 -7.25 -3.76
N ALA A 141 10.64 -6.64 -3.59
CA ALA A 141 11.31 -6.55 -2.29
C ALA A 141 10.49 -5.76 -1.25
N ALA A 142 9.89 -4.63 -1.65
CA ALA A 142 9.07 -3.81 -0.78
C ALA A 142 7.78 -4.54 -0.33
N LEU A 143 7.12 -5.27 -1.25
CA LEU A 143 5.96 -6.10 -0.94
C LEU A 143 6.31 -7.21 0.06
N TRP A 144 7.46 -7.87 -0.13
CA TRP A 144 7.94 -8.91 0.78
C TRP A 144 8.22 -8.37 2.18
N GLN A 145 8.92 -7.24 2.28
CA GLN A 145 9.19 -6.59 3.57
C GLN A 145 7.90 -6.22 4.29
N MET A 146 6.97 -5.57 3.59
CA MET A 146 5.68 -5.20 4.17
C MET A 146 4.88 -6.42 4.64
N GLN A 147 4.90 -7.52 3.89
CA GLN A 147 4.22 -8.76 4.29
C GLN A 147 4.80 -9.33 5.59
N ILE A 148 6.13 -9.33 5.75
CA ILE A 148 6.79 -9.76 7.00
C ILE A 148 6.35 -8.87 8.16
N GLU A 149 6.33 -7.55 7.97
CA GLU A 149 5.88 -6.62 9.00
C GLU A 149 4.42 -6.84 9.40
N LEU A 150 3.54 -7.12 8.44
CA LEU A 150 2.13 -7.41 8.68
C LEU A 150 1.95 -8.72 9.48
N GLU A 151 2.69 -9.77 9.15
CA GLU A 151 2.66 -11.03 9.91
C GLU A 151 3.26 -10.86 11.31
N ALA A 152 4.31 -10.05 11.48
CA ALA A 152 4.88 -9.74 12.79
C ALA A 152 3.88 -8.97 13.69
N ARG A 153 3.02 -8.15 13.09
CA ARG A 153 1.94 -7.42 13.79
C ARG A 153 0.71 -8.29 14.05
N ARG A 154 0.58 -9.46 13.42
CA ARG A 154 -0.58 -10.34 13.60
C ARG A 154 -0.62 -10.85 15.05
N PRO A 155 -1.75 -10.67 15.77
CA PRO A 155 -1.84 -11.16 17.13
C PRO A 155 -1.68 -12.68 17.12
N LYS A 156 -0.68 -13.18 17.85
CA LYS A 156 -0.49 -14.62 18.02
C LYS A 156 -1.75 -15.19 18.67
N PRO A 157 -2.26 -16.34 18.18
CA PRO A 157 -3.39 -17.00 18.82
C PRO A 157 -3.00 -17.31 20.27
N LEU A 158 -3.83 -16.90 21.22
CA LEU A 158 -3.61 -17.20 22.62
C LEU A 158 -4.11 -18.62 22.89
N ASP A 159 -3.21 -19.48 23.32
CA ASP A 159 -3.57 -20.82 23.75
C ASP A 159 -4.51 -20.75 24.96
N VAL A 160 -5.64 -21.44 24.86
CA VAL A 160 -6.66 -21.50 25.91
C VAL A 160 -6.59 -22.84 26.60
N TYR A 161 -6.60 -22.83 27.92
CA TYR A 161 -6.47 -24.01 28.75
C TYR A 161 -7.65 -24.11 29.70
N SER A 162 -8.16 -25.32 29.91
CA SER A 162 -9.18 -25.59 30.94
C SER A 162 -8.52 -26.21 32.17
N CYS A 163 -8.85 -25.66 33.33
CA CYS A 163 -8.37 -26.20 34.60
C CYS A 163 -9.11 -27.50 34.94
N SER A 164 -8.40 -28.60 35.19
CA SER A 164 -9.01 -29.87 35.62
C SER A 164 -9.79 -29.80 36.94
N GLN A 165 -9.51 -28.82 37.79
CA GLN A 165 -10.14 -28.67 39.11
C GLN A 165 -11.44 -27.85 39.11
N CYS A 166 -11.53 -26.82 38.27
CA CYS A 166 -12.70 -25.92 38.26
C CYS A 166 -13.37 -25.78 36.89
N ALA A 167 -12.87 -26.48 35.86
CA ALA A 167 -13.34 -26.47 34.48
C ALA A 167 -13.34 -25.08 33.78
N LYS A 168 -12.88 -24.02 34.44
CA LYS A 168 -12.81 -22.68 33.86
C LYS A 168 -11.66 -22.57 32.86
N ARG A 169 -11.90 -21.83 31.78
CA ARG A 169 -10.95 -21.55 30.71
C ARG A 169 -10.07 -20.36 31.06
N THR A 170 -8.78 -20.47 30.82
CA THR A 170 -7.78 -19.43 31.11
C THR A 170 -6.73 -19.36 30.01
N THR A 171 -6.05 -18.22 29.90
CA THR A 171 -4.88 -18.02 29.03
C THR A 171 -3.69 -17.64 29.89
N PHE A 172 -2.52 -18.16 29.55
CA PHE A 172 -1.27 -17.82 30.24
C PHE A 172 -0.47 -16.87 29.35
N VAL A 173 -0.13 -15.69 29.89
CA VAL A 173 0.60 -14.64 29.15
C VAL A 173 2.10 -14.91 29.03
N ASP A 174 2.70 -15.61 29.99
CA ASP A 174 4.16 -15.84 30.07
C ASP A 174 4.64 -17.14 29.42
N GLY A 175 3.83 -17.71 28.52
CA GLY A 175 4.12 -18.99 27.88
C GLY A 175 3.79 -20.18 28.79
N PHE A 176 2.94 -21.08 28.30
CA PHE A 176 2.53 -22.27 29.04
C PHE A 176 3.54 -23.41 28.86
N GLN A 177 4.02 -23.96 29.97
CA GLN A 177 4.93 -25.11 30.01
C GLN A 177 4.25 -26.29 30.71
N ALA A 178 4.26 -27.47 30.09
CA ALA A 178 3.55 -28.66 30.61
C ALA A 178 4.22 -29.26 31.86
N ASP A 179 5.53 -29.06 31.99
CA ASP A 179 6.41 -29.53 33.07
C ASP A 179 6.52 -28.55 34.25
N ALA A 180 6.00 -27.34 34.11
CA ALA A 180 5.95 -26.35 35.18
C ALA A 180 4.62 -26.39 35.94
N THR A 181 4.61 -25.86 37.17
CA THR A 181 3.38 -25.68 37.95
C THR A 181 2.79 -24.32 37.67
N HIS A 182 1.50 -24.27 37.33
CA HIS A 182 0.76 -23.04 37.04
C HIS A 182 -0.40 -22.88 38.02
N ALA A 183 -0.63 -21.64 38.47
CA ALA A 183 -1.78 -21.31 39.31
C ALA A 183 -2.98 -20.94 38.43
N CYS A 184 -4.14 -21.55 38.68
CA CYS A 184 -5.36 -21.15 37.99
C CYS A 184 -5.87 -19.78 38.50
N PRO A 185 -6.14 -18.78 37.65
CA PRO A 185 -6.59 -17.46 38.08
C PRO A 185 -7.97 -17.45 38.77
N TYR A 186 -8.78 -18.49 38.54
CA TYR A 186 -10.16 -18.54 39.02
C TYR A 186 -10.36 -19.34 40.30
N CYS A 187 -9.54 -20.37 40.53
CA CYS A 187 -9.64 -21.21 41.73
C CYS A 187 -8.37 -21.18 42.58
N THR A 188 -7.36 -20.40 42.18
CA THR A 188 -6.06 -20.18 42.84
C THR A 188 -5.24 -21.43 43.15
N ARG A 189 -5.69 -22.62 42.75
CA ARG A 189 -4.97 -23.88 42.91
C ARG A 189 -3.79 -23.95 41.95
N GLN A 190 -2.65 -24.38 42.49
CA GLN A 190 -1.48 -24.77 41.73
C GLN A 190 -1.62 -26.21 41.24
N GLN A 191 -1.34 -26.42 39.95
CA GLN A 191 -1.30 -27.75 39.34
C GLN A 191 -0.26 -27.78 38.24
N TYR A 192 0.28 -28.95 37.94
CA TYR A 192 1.19 -29.13 36.81
C TYR A 192 0.50 -28.70 35.50
N GLY A 193 1.27 -28.15 34.56
CA GLY A 193 0.79 -27.75 33.25
C GLY A 193 0.08 -28.92 32.54
N SER A 194 0.61 -30.13 32.63
CA SER A 194 -0.04 -31.35 32.10
C SER A 194 -1.48 -31.61 32.62
N ALA A 195 -1.87 -31.03 33.76
CA ALA A 195 -3.22 -31.14 34.32
C ALA A 195 -4.21 -30.10 33.74
N PHE A 196 -3.76 -29.21 32.86
CA PHE A 196 -4.62 -28.33 32.08
C PHE A 196 -4.86 -28.92 30.69
N SER A 197 -6.13 -28.97 30.25
CA SER A 197 -6.45 -29.45 28.91
C SER A 197 -6.40 -28.28 27.92
N LYS A 198 -5.65 -28.44 26.82
CA LYS A 198 -5.57 -27.45 25.75
C LYS A 198 -6.88 -27.43 24.96
N ASN A 199 -7.47 -26.25 24.82
CA ASN A 199 -8.66 -25.98 24.02
C ASN A 199 -8.27 -25.29 22.70
N ALA A 200 -9.24 -25.08 21.82
CA ALA A 200 -9.06 -24.24 20.64
C ALA A 200 -8.56 -22.85 21.06
N ALA A 201 -7.50 -22.39 20.38
CA ALA A 201 -6.92 -21.09 20.67
C ALA A 201 -7.93 -19.97 20.37
N LEU A 202 -7.93 -18.93 21.19
CA LEU A 202 -8.70 -17.72 20.93
C LEU A 202 -7.82 -16.76 20.13
N VAL A 203 -8.25 -16.44 18.93
CA VAL A 203 -7.77 -15.23 18.24
C VAL A 203 -8.50 -14.08 18.92
N LYS A 204 -7.78 -13.18 19.60
CA LYS A 204 -8.39 -11.93 20.08
C LYS A 204 -8.98 -11.21 18.87
N GLY A 205 -10.31 -11.17 18.79
CA GLY A 205 -11.03 -10.31 17.85
C GLY A 205 -10.71 -8.86 18.19
N ARG A 206 -10.52 -8.06 17.13
CA ARG A 206 -10.20 -6.64 17.20
C ARG A 206 -11.32 -5.85 17.87
#